data_AF-A0A9D8APJ6-F1
#
_entry.id   AF-A0A9D8APJ6-F1
#
_cell.length_a   1.000
_cell.length_b   1.000
_cell.length_c   1.000
_cell.angle_alpha   90.00
_cell.angle_beta   90.00
_cell.angle_gamma   90.00
#
_symmetry.space_group_name_H-M   'P 1'
#
loop_
_entity.id
_entity.type
_entity.pdbx_description
1 polymer ?
#
loop_
_entity_poly.entity_id
_entity_poly.type
_entity_poly.pdbx_seq_one_letter_code
_entity_poly.pdbx_strand_id
1 'polypeptide(L)' 'MKNIKRHPYLVELGSTIRDKRKAKGLTQESLAFEAGIDRSYIGGIERGERNISILTLAKIAKCLACDISSLTKGIPND' A
#
# COMPACT_ATOMS: atom_id res chain seq x y z
N MET A 1 -9.97 -19.87 14.64
CA MET A 1 -9.73 -18.51 14.08
C MET A 1 -10.33 -18.48 12.68
N LYS A 2 -11.29 -17.59 12.40
CA LYS A 2 -11.93 -17.53 11.07
C LYS A 2 -10.88 -17.10 10.04
N ASN A 3 -10.69 -17.90 8.98
CA ASN A 3 -9.92 -17.52 7.80
C ASN A 3 -10.70 -16.41 7.07
N ILE A 4 -10.49 -15.16 7.47
CA ILE A 4 -11.07 -14.02 6.76
C ILE A 4 -10.31 -13.91 5.44
N LYS A 5 -10.94 -14.35 4.34
CA LYS A 5 -10.42 -14.10 2.99
C LYS A 5 -10.25 -12.59 2.82
N ARG A 6 -9.03 -12.15 2.53
CA ARG A 6 -8.73 -10.75 2.22
C ARG A 6 -9.36 -10.40 0.87
N HIS A 7 -9.82 -9.16 0.75
CA HIS A 7 -10.39 -8.69 -0.52
C HIS A 7 -9.30 -8.69 -1.60
N PRO A 8 -9.51 -9.28 -2.79
CA PRO A 8 -8.48 -9.43 -3.82
C PRO A 8 -7.85 -8.08 -4.21
N TYR A 9 -8.65 -7.01 -4.32
CA TYR A 9 -8.13 -5.68 -4.66
C TYR A 9 -7.21 -5.08 -3.58
N LEU A 10 -7.44 -5.40 -2.30
CA LEU A 10 -6.54 -4.94 -1.23
C LEU A 10 -5.21 -5.71 -1.26
N VAL A 11 -5.25 -7.00 -1.63
CA VAL A 11 -4.05 -7.81 -1.81
C VAL A 11 -3.24 -7.29 -3.00
N GLU A 12 -3.89 -6.99 -4.13
CA GLU A 12 -3.24 -6.45 -5.34
C GLU A 12 -2.59 -5.08 -5.07
N LEU A 13 -3.35 -4.16 -4.45
CA LEU A 13 -2.85 -2.84 -4.04
C LEU A 13 -1.65 -2.97 -3.09
N GLY A 14 -1.79 -3.81 -2.06
CA GLY A 14 -0.75 -4.04 -1.07
C GLY A 14 0.53 -4.64 -1.66
N SER A 15 0.40 -5.55 -2.63
CA SER A 15 1.55 -6.10 -3.36
C SER A 15 2.24 -5.03 -4.19
N THR A 16 1.48 -4.25 -4.96
CA THR A 16 2.05 -3.19 -5.81
C THR A 16 2.80 -2.13 -4.99
N ILE A 17 2.25 -1.72 -3.84
CA ILE A 17 2.92 -0.79 -2.91
C ILE A 17 4.22 -1.42 -2.38
N ARG A 18 4.20 -2.68 -1.95
CA ARG A 18 5.38 -3.39 -1.45
C ARG A 18 6.48 -3.44 -2.50
N ASP A 19 6.14 -3.77 -3.74
CA ASP A 19 7.10 -3.95 -4.81
C ASP A 19 7.77 -2.63 -5.17
N LYS A 20 7.00 -1.55 -5.30
CA LYS A 20 7.56 -0.21 -5.51
C LYS A 20 8.40 0.27 -4.34
N ARG A 21 7.98 0.02 -3.09
CA ARG A 21 8.77 0.35 -1.91
C ARG A 21 10.14 -0.35 -1.95
N LYS A 22 10.15 -1.66 -2.24
CA LYS A 22 11.38 -2.45 -2.36
C LYS A 22 12.26 -1.96 -3.52
N ALA A 23 11.67 -1.60 -4.65
CA ALA A 23 12.41 -1.04 -5.79
C ALA A 23 13.11 0.29 -5.45
N LYS A 24 12.58 1.08 -4.51
CA LYS A 24 13.25 2.28 -3.97
C LYS A 24 14.23 1.99 -2.82
N GLY A 25 14.43 0.73 -2.44
CA GLY A 25 15.30 0.36 -1.32
C GLY A 25 14.76 0.77 0.06
N LEU A 26 13.47 1.11 0.17
CA LEU A 26 12.89 1.59 1.42
C LEU A 26 12.45 0.43 2.31
N THR A 27 12.66 0.56 3.61
CA THR A 27 12.05 -0.32 4.62
C THR A 27 10.59 0.11 4.88
N GLN A 28 9.78 -0.75 5.50
CA GLN A 28 8.44 -0.35 5.95
C GLN A 28 8.49 0.82 6.94
N GLU A 29 9.51 0.84 7.82
CA GLU A 29 9.74 1.93 8.77
C GLU A 29 10.02 3.25 8.05
N SER A 30 10.91 3.23 7.06
CA SER A 30 11.28 4.41 6.28
C SER A 30 10.08 4.98 5.51
N LEU A 31 9.31 4.13 4.84
CA LEU A 31 8.09 4.58 4.15
C LEU A 31 7.06 5.14 5.13
N ALA A 32 6.87 4.47 6.27
CA ALA A 32 5.93 4.89 7.29
C ALA A 32 6.28 6.28 7.86
N PHE A 33 7.57 6.48 8.18
CA PHE A 33 8.10 7.76 8.64
C PHE A 33 7.89 8.87 7.60
N GLU A 34 8.31 8.66 6.35
CA GLU A 34 8.17 9.64 5.27
C GLU A 34 6.70 9.98 4.96
N ALA A 35 5.81 9.00 5.01
CA ALA A 35 4.38 9.18 4.76
C ALA A 35 3.62 9.70 6.00
N GLY A 36 4.27 9.83 7.17
CA GLY A 36 3.64 10.25 8.42
C GLY A 36 2.51 9.32 8.85
N ILE A 37 2.74 8.01 8.78
CA ILE A 37 1.79 6.95 9.12
C ILE A 37 2.46 5.88 9.97
N ASP A 38 1.67 5.12 10.72
CA ASP A 38 2.19 4.05 11.57
C ASP A 38 2.82 2.89 10.75
N ARG A 39 3.97 2.38 11.19
CA ARG A 39 4.68 1.27 10.54
C ARG A 39 3.84 -0.01 10.47
N SER A 40 3.11 -0.34 11.54
CA SER A 40 2.24 -1.52 11.54
C SER A 40 1.07 -1.36 10.56
N TYR A 41 0.62 -0.11 10.37
CA TYR A 41 -0.39 0.22 9.36
C TYR A 41 0.15 -0.02 7.94
N ILE A 42 1.34 0.47 7.60
CA ILE A 42 2.03 0.12 6.33
C ILE A 42 2.13 -1.39 6.14
N GLY A 43 2.56 -2.12 7.17
CA GLY A 43 2.65 -3.58 7.09
C GLY A 43 1.30 -4.25 6.80
N GLY A 44 0.22 -3.77 7.44
CA GLY A 44 -1.14 -4.25 7.19
C GLY A 44 -1.64 -3.93 5.78
N ILE A 45 -1.33 -2.75 5.26
CA ILE A 45 -1.65 -2.33 3.89
C ILE A 45 -0.99 -3.28 2.89
N GLU A 46 0.31 -3.50 3.01
CA GLU A 46 1.04 -4.37 2.08
C GLU A 46 0.57 -5.83 2.13
N ARG A 47 -0.01 -6.27 3.25
CA ARG A 47 -0.58 -7.61 3.39
C ARG A 47 -2.04 -7.68 2.90
N GLY A 48 -2.65 -6.57 2.49
CA GLY A 48 -4.06 -6.51 2.10
C GLY A 48 -5.02 -6.66 3.29
N GLU A 49 -4.57 -6.32 4.50
CA GLU A 49 -5.35 -6.40 5.74
C GLU A 49 -6.08 -5.08 6.06
N ARG A 50 -5.79 -4.02 5.30
CA ARG A 50 -6.31 -2.67 5.56
C ARG A 50 -6.92 -2.10 4.29
N ASN A 51 -8.15 -1.61 4.43
CA ASN A 51 -8.75 -0.71 3.45
C ASN A 51 -8.30 0.72 3.78
N ILE A 52 -7.65 1.39 2.82
CA ILE A 52 -7.05 2.71 3.04
C ILE A 52 -7.88 3.81 2.37
N SER A 53 -7.83 5.01 2.95
CA SER A 53 -8.40 6.18 2.30
C SER A 53 -7.53 6.64 1.13
N ILE A 54 -8.14 7.38 0.20
CA ILE A 54 -7.42 8.00 -0.91
C ILE A 54 -6.31 8.96 -0.44
N LEU A 55 -6.48 9.62 0.71
CA LEU A 55 -5.46 10.52 1.26
C LEU A 55 -4.23 9.76 1.74
N THR A 56 -4.41 8.59 2.38
CA THR A 56 -3.29 7.71 2.73
C THR A 56 -2.59 7.19 1.49
N LEU A 57 -3.36 6.76 0.48
CA LEU A 57 -2.80 6.31 -0.79
C LEU A 57 -1.99 7.41 -1.49
N ALA A 58 -2.48 8.64 -1.51
CA ALA A 58 -1.78 9.79 -2.08
C ALA A 58 -0.44 10.09 -1.36
N LYS A 59 -0.41 9.99 -0.02
CA LYS A 59 0.84 10.15 0.76
C LYS A 59 1.87 9.08 0.37
N ILE A 60 1.44 7.82 0.31
CA ILE A 60 2.29 6.70 -0.10
C ILE A 60 2.81 6.91 -1.53
N ALA A 61 1.93 7.28 -2.46
CA ALA A 61 2.29 7.56 -3.86
C ALA A 61 3.36 8.66 -3.97
N LYS A 62 3.21 9.74 -3.18
CA LYS A 62 4.19 10.83 -3.09
C LYS A 62 5.55 10.34 -2.59
N CYS A 63 5.62 9.59 -1.50
CA CYS A 63 6.87 9.02 -0.98
C CYS A 63 7.52 8.06 -1.98
N LEU A 64 6.70 7.29 -2.69
CA LEU A 64 7.15 6.39 -3.76
C LEU A 64 7.47 7.12 -5.07
N ALA A 65 7.31 8.45 -5.15
CA ALA A 65 7.54 9.25 -6.35
C ALA A 65 6.82 8.68 -7.59
N CYS A 66 5.54 8.35 -7.44
CA CYS A 66 4.70 7.84 -8.53
C CYS A 66 3.26 8.33 -8.40
N ASP A 67 2.49 8.24 -9.47
CA ASP A 67 1.06 8.55 -9.46
C ASP A 67 0.24 7.46 -8.77
N ILE A 68 -0.92 7.84 -8.24
CA ILE A 68 -1.87 6.88 -7.64
C ILE A 68 -2.26 5.77 -8.62
N SER A 69 -2.44 6.11 -9.90
CA SER A 69 -2.74 5.14 -10.97
C SER A 69 -1.68 4.04 -11.10
N SER A 70 -0.41 4.35 -10.77
CA SER A 70 0.66 3.37 -10.77
C SER A 70 0.57 2.38 -9.60
N LEU A 71 -0.18 2.72 -8.55
CA LEU A 71 -0.43 1.86 -7.40
C LEU A 71 -1.70 1.01 -7.54
N THR A 72 -2.64 1.44 -8.38
CA THR A 72 -3.93 0.77 -8.58
C THR A 72 -4.02 -0.02 -9.88
N LYS A 73 -2.91 -0.20 -10.59
CA LYS A 73 -2.87 -0.96 -11.84
C LYS A 73 -3.33 -2.40 -11.60
N GLY A 74 -4.29 -2.88 -12.38
CA GLY A 74 -4.87 -4.22 -12.24
C GLY A 74 -6.09 -4.30 -11.31
N ILE A 75 -6.47 -3.20 -10.67
CA ILE A 75 -7.76 -3.08 -9.98
C ILE A 75 -8.82 -2.65 -11.04
N PRO A 76 -9.98 -3.33 -11.13
CA PRO A 76 -11.03 -2.97 -12.07
C PRO A 76 -11.54 -1.53 -11.89
N ASN A 77 -11.95 -0.89 -12.98
CA ASN A 77 -12.39 0.52 -13.04
C ASN A 77 -13.90 0.67 -13.31
N ASP A 78 -14.64 -0.39 -13.02
CA ASP A 78 -16.05 -0.61 -13.41
C ASP A 78 -17.01 0.41 -12.77
#